data_AF-A0A5C3KUF8-F1
#
_entry.id   AF-A0A5C3KUF8-F1
#
_cell.length_a   1.000
_cell.length_b   1.000
_cell.length_c   1.000
_cell.angle_alpha   90.00
_cell.angle_beta   90.00
_cell.angle_gamma   90.00
#
_symmetry.space_group_name_H-M   'P 1'
#
loop_
_entity.id
_entity.type
_entity.pdbx_description
1 polymer ?
#
loop_
_entity_poly.entity_id
_entity_poly.type
_entity_poly.pdbx_seq_one_letter_code
_entity_poly.pdbx_strand_id
1 'polypeptide(L)'
;MYLSGVSYYVLADHFIIHQTHLYEESARRTERKYNRKIYAGFREEACFRYLRSYRDNGTLNTTRARNAITECRKLKAIRVAGGQVGNQPCHATQRPPSAN
;
A
#
# COMPACT_ATOMS: atom_id res chain seq x y z
N MET A 1 7.90 9.47 -41.66
CA MET A 1 7.25 9.90 -40.40
C MET A 1 8.15 10.94 -39.74
N TYR A 2 7.61 12.06 -39.23
CA TYR A 2 8.39 13.14 -38.61
C TYR A 2 8.25 13.03 -37.09
N LEU A 3 9.34 12.65 -36.39
CA LEU A 3 9.40 12.60 -34.93
C LEU A 3 10.56 13.49 -34.48
N SER A 4 10.36 14.25 -33.40
CA SER A 4 11.43 15.03 -32.73
C SER A 4 12.31 15.88 -33.66
N GLY A 5 11.71 16.51 -34.67
CA GLY A 5 12.43 17.42 -35.58
C GLY A 5 13.24 16.74 -36.69
N VAL A 6 13.17 15.42 -36.82
CA VAL A 6 13.92 14.66 -37.83
C VAL A 6 12.97 13.85 -38.73
N SER A 7 13.26 13.88 -40.03
CA SER A 7 12.53 13.14 -41.07
C SER A 7 13.03 11.69 -41.12
N TYR A 8 12.26 10.75 -40.60
CA TYR A 8 12.57 9.33 -40.67
C TYR A 8 11.93 8.71 -41.92
N TYR A 9 12.78 8.25 -42.84
CA TYR A 9 12.41 7.39 -43.97
C TYR A 9 12.79 5.95 -43.59
N VAL A 10 11.81 5.18 -43.14
CA VAL A 10 12.01 3.81 -42.66
C VAL A 10 11.03 2.91 -43.41
N LEU A 11 11.53 1.79 -43.93
CA LEU A 11 10.69 0.70 -44.46
C LEU A 11 9.81 0.16 -43.32
N ALA A 12 8.59 -0.29 -43.63
CA ALA A 12 7.56 -0.63 -42.65
C ALA A 12 7.98 -1.69 -41.62
N ASP A 13 9.00 -2.46 -41.96
CA ASP A 13 9.54 -3.62 -41.28
C ASP A 13 10.78 -3.30 -40.43
N HIS A 14 11.18 -2.03 -40.33
CA HIS A 14 12.37 -1.59 -39.61
C HIS A 14 12.07 -0.58 -38.48
N PHE A 15 10.92 -0.71 -37.81
CA PHE A 15 10.65 0.05 -36.58
C PHE A 15 11.35 -0.62 -35.39
N ILE A 16 12.59 -0.18 -35.11
CA ILE A 16 13.40 -0.52 -33.91
C ILE A 16 12.71 -0.11 -32.59
N ILE A 17 11.59 0.61 -32.65
CA ILE A 17 10.93 1.28 -31.52
C ILE A 17 10.37 0.30 -30.48
N HIS A 18 10.15 -0.98 -30.84
CA HIS A 18 9.73 -2.02 -29.89
C HIS A 18 10.76 -3.15 -29.77
N GLN A 19 12.05 -2.82 -29.72
CA GLN A 19 12.99 -3.75 -29.10
C GLN A 19 12.57 -3.93 -27.64
N THR A 20 11.92 -5.07 -27.36
CA THR A 20 11.76 -5.57 -26.01
C THR A 20 13.16 -5.79 -25.45
N HIS A 21 13.72 -4.78 -24.79
CA HIS A 21 15.03 -4.89 -24.15
C HIS A 21 14.93 -5.99 -23.09
N LEU A 22 15.30 -7.23 -23.45
CA LEU A 22 15.34 -8.39 -22.55
C LEU A 22 16.09 -8.08 -21.25
N TYR A 23 17.10 -7.20 -21.35
CA TYR A 23 17.87 -6.70 -20.22
C TYR A 23 17.02 -5.90 -19.22
N GLU A 24 16.12 -5.03 -19.69
CA GLU A 24 15.28 -4.18 -18.82
C GLU A 24 14.22 -5.02 -18.09
N GLU A 25 13.62 -6.01 -18.74
CA GLU A 25 12.57 -6.83 -18.14
C GLU A 25 13.09 -7.73 -17.00
N SER A 26 14.35 -8.18 -17.08
CA SER A 26 15.01 -8.94 -16.01
C SER A 26 15.33 -8.07 -14.77
N ALA A 27 15.76 -6.83 -14.98
CA ALA A 27 15.96 -5.85 -13.92
C ALA A 27 14.63 -5.51 -13.23
N ARG A 28 13.55 -5.31 -14.01
CA ARG A 28 12.20 -5.04 -13.47
C ARG A 28 11.64 -6.19 -12.63
N ARG A 29 11.92 -7.45 -13.00
CA ARG A 29 11.54 -8.62 -12.18
C ARG A 29 12.23 -8.59 -10.82
N THR A 30 13.52 -8.29 -10.83
CA THR A 30 14.35 -8.20 -9.63
C THR A 30 13.88 -7.05 -8.73
N GLU A 31 13.65 -5.87 -9.30
CA GLU A 31 13.10 -4.70 -8.62
C GLU A 31 11.73 -5.01 -7.97
N ARG A 32 10.78 -5.61 -8.71
CA ARG A 32 9.47 -6.01 -8.17
C ARG A 32 9.61 -6.97 -7.00
N LYS A 33 10.59 -7.89 -7.02
CA LYS A 33 10.85 -8.82 -5.91
C LYS A 33 11.31 -8.07 -4.66
N TYR A 34 12.23 -7.12 -4.81
CA TYR A 34 12.69 -6.29 -3.70
C TYR A 34 11.57 -5.40 -3.16
N ASN A 35 10.81 -4.73 -4.04
CA ASN A 35 9.69 -3.88 -3.65
C ASN A 35 8.62 -4.64 -2.87
N ARG A 36 8.31 -5.89 -3.24
CA ARG A 36 7.39 -6.74 -2.46
C ARG A 36 7.89 -6.99 -1.05
N LYS A 37 9.19 -7.21 -0.86
CA LYS A 37 9.78 -7.45 0.46
C LYS A 37 9.76 -6.18 1.31
N ILE A 38 10.17 -5.05 0.74
CA ILE A 38 10.16 -3.75 1.42
C ILE A 38 8.73 -3.37 1.83
N TYR A 39 7.78 -3.53 0.91
CA TYR A 39 6.38 -3.23 1.17
C TYR A 39 5.76 -4.13 2.25
N ALA A 40 6.20 -5.38 2.38
CA ALA A 40 5.77 -6.24 3.48
C ALA A 40 6.21 -5.68 4.85
N GLY A 41 7.49 -5.31 4.99
CA GLY A 41 8.00 -4.72 6.24
C GLY A 41 7.38 -3.36 6.56
N PHE A 42 7.23 -2.50 5.55
CA PHE A 42 6.57 -1.21 5.70
C PHE A 42 5.14 -1.34 6.22
N ARG A 43 4.36 -2.28 5.68
CA ARG A 43 2.98 -2.51 6.15
C ARG A 43 2.92 -2.93 7.61
N GLU A 44 3.85 -3.76 8.06
CA GLU A 44 3.92 -4.19 9.46
C GLU A 44 4.24 -3.02 10.39
N GLU A 45 5.27 -2.23 10.07
CA GLU A 45 5.66 -1.06 10.85
C GLU A 45 4.54 -0.01 10.91
N ALA A 46 3.94 0.31 9.76
CA ALA A 46 2.84 1.27 9.67
C ALA A 46 1.67 0.82 10.55
N CYS A 47 1.29 -0.45 10.48
CA CYS A 47 0.24 -0.99 11.32
C CYS A 47 0.55 -0.89 12.82
N PHE A 48 1.76 -1.23 13.26
CA PHE A 48 2.13 -1.07 14.66
C PHE A 48 2.07 0.39 15.11
N ARG A 49 2.55 1.32 14.28
CA ARG A 49 2.46 2.76 14.55
C ARG A 49 1.02 3.23 14.74
N TYR A 50 0.13 2.89 13.81
CA TYR A 50 -1.27 3.31 13.88
C TYR A 50 -2.01 2.67 15.06
N LEU A 51 -1.85 1.36 15.27
CA LEU A 51 -2.52 0.67 16.38
C LEU A 51 -2.04 1.20 17.73
N ARG A 52 -0.74 1.50 17.87
CA ARG A 52 -0.19 2.16 19.06
C ARG A 52 -0.79 3.54 19.26
N SER A 53 -0.80 4.38 18.21
CA SER A 53 -1.39 5.72 18.30
C SER A 53 -2.89 5.68 18.68
N TYR A 54 -3.67 4.75 18.13
CA TYR A 54 -5.08 4.60 18.47
C TYR A 54 -5.29 4.09 19.90
N ARG A 55 -4.40 3.22 20.40
CA ARG A 55 -4.40 2.78 21.79
C ARG A 55 -4.09 3.94 22.73
N ASP A 56 -3.01 4.67 22.45
CA ASP A 56 -2.53 5.77 23.30
C ASP A 56 -3.55 6.91 23.37
N ASN A 57 -4.26 7.17 22.26
CA ASN A 57 -5.33 8.16 22.19
C ASN A 57 -6.70 7.63 22.65
N GLY A 58 -6.82 6.37 23.09
CA GLY A 58 -8.10 5.76 23.50
C GLY A 58 -9.15 5.63 22.38
N THR A 59 -8.76 5.79 21.12
CA THR A 59 -9.67 5.79 19.94
C THR A 59 -9.73 4.45 19.22
N LEU A 60 -9.09 3.41 19.76
CA LEU A 60 -9.00 2.07 19.17
C LEU A 60 -10.37 1.42 18.90
N ASN A 61 -11.38 1.68 19.75
CA ASN A 61 -12.72 1.11 19.59
C ASN A 61 -13.66 1.98 18.72
N THR A 62 -13.16 3.09 18.17
CA THR A 62 -13.97 4.01 17.37
C THR A 62 -14.03 3.58 15.90
N THR A 63 -14.98 4.15 15.16
CA THR A 63 -15.08 3.97 13.70
C THR A 63 -13.81 4.36 12.95
N ARG A 64 -13.02 5.31 13.50
CA ARG A 64 -11.75 5.77 12.93
C ARG A 64 -10.69 4.67 12.87
N ALA A 65 -10.60 3.83 13.89
CA ALA A 65 -9.60 2.76 13.97
C ALA A 65 -10.02 1.48 13.23
N ARG A 66 -11.29 1.35 12.82
CA ARG A 66 -11.85 0.12 12.23
C ARG A 66 -11.09 -0.36 11.00
N ASN A 67 -10.79 0.53 10.06
CA ASN A 67 -10.03 0.18 8.85
C ASN A 67 -8.63 -0.34 9.19
N ALA A 68 -7.90 0.39 10.06
CA ALA A 68 -6.58 -0.04 10.51
C ALA A 68 -6.62 -1.41 11.18
N ILE A 69 -7.60 -1.67 12.07
CA ILE A 69 -7.74 -2.97 12.71
C ILE A 69 -8.02 -4.08 11.67
N THR A 70 -8.93 -3.86 10.73
CA THR A 70 -9.28 -4.88 9.72
C THR A 70 -8.14 -5.19 8.76
N GLU A 71 -7.38 -4.18 8.34
CA GLU A 71 -6.26 -4.38 7.43
C GLU A 71 -5.05 -4.98 8.15
N CYS A 72 -4.73 -4.48 9.35
CA CYS A 72 -3.58 -4.95 10.11
C CYS A 72 -3.78 -6.38 10.63
N ARG A 73 -5.02 -6.82 10.92
CA ARG A 73 -5.31 -8.22 11.27
C ARG A 73 -4.98 -9.23 10.15
N LYS A 74 -4.85 -8.80 8.90
CA LYS A 74 -4.46 -9.68 7.78
C LYS A 74 -2.99 -10.08 7.84
N LEU A 75 -2.16 -9.30 8.54
CA LEU A 75 -0.71 -9.54 8.65
C LEU A 75 -0.41 -10.57 9.75
N LYS A 76 0.36 -11.61 9.41
CA LYS A 76 0.68 -12.72 10.35
C LYS A 76 1.36 -12.22 11.62
N ALA A 77 2.35 -11.33 11.49
CA ALA A 77 3.10 -10.76 12.62
C ALA A 77 2.17 -10.08 13.64
N ILE A 78 1.14 -9.38 13.14
CA ILE A 78 0.20 -8.63 13.98
C ILE A 78 -0.81 -9.55 14.65
N ARG A 79 -1.26 -10.62 14.00
CA ARG A 79 -2.14 -11.61 14.65
C ARG A 79 -1.44 -12.29 15.83
N VAL A 80 -0.15 -12.57 15.70
CA VAL A 80 0.64 -13.19 16.78
C VAL A 80 0.86 -12.19 17.93
N ALA A 81 1.21 -10.95 17.61
CA ALA A 81 1.45 -9.91 18.62
C ALA A 81 0.15 -9.34 19.25
N GLY A 82 -0.96 -9.40 18.51
CA GLY A 82 -2.19 -8.65 18.77
C GLY A 82 -3.34 -9.50 19.31
N GLY A 83 -3.05 -10.56 20.07
CA GLY A 83 -4.05 -11.46 20.68
C GLY A 83 -5.12 -10.79 21.57
N GLN A 84 -5.14 -9.46 21.66
CA GLN A 84 -6.08 -8.69 22.49
C GLN A 84 -6.64 -7.43 21.79
N VAL A 85 -6.48 -7.24 20.47
CA VAL A 85 -7.16 -6.12 19.79
C VAL A 85 -8.64 -6.48 19.66
N GLY A 86 -9.42 -6.07 20.67
CA GLY A 86 -10.79 -6.48 20.95
C GLY A 86 -11.71 -6.53 19.73
N ASN A 87 -12.51 -7.58 19.69
CA ASN A 87 -13.60 -7.76 18.73
C ASN A 87 -14.87 -7.03 19.19
N GLN A 88 -14.72 -5.91 19.92
CA GLN A 88 -15.83 -5.22 20.53
C GLN A 88 -16.57 -4.41 19.46
N PRO A 89 -17.88 -4.63 19.27
CA PRO A 89 -18.63 -3.88 18.27
C PRO A 89 -18.57 -2.40 18.62
N CYS A 90 -18.07 -1.60 17.67
CA CYS A 90 -18.08 -0.14 17.78
C CYS A 90 -19.55 0.31 17.87
N HIS A 91 -20.04 0.64 19.07
CA HIS A 91 -21.25 1.42 19.18
C HIS A 91 -20.97 2.77 18.51
N ALA A 92 -21.72 3.10 17.46
CA ALA A 92 -21.66 4.39 16.80
C ALA A 92 -22.01 5.46 17.84
N THR A 93 -20.99 6.07 18.44
CA THR A 93 -21.19 7.21 19.34
C THR A 93 -21.71 8.33 18.44
N GLN A 94 -22.98 8.66 18.64
CA GLN A 94 -23.64 9.76 17.98
C GLN A 94 -22.80 11.02 18.20
N ARG A 95 -22.62 11.77 17.12
CA ARG A 95 -21.95 13.07 17.08
C ARG A 95 -22.42 13.90 18.29
N PRO A 96 -21.54 14.43 19.16
CA PRO A 96 -22.02 15.31 20.23
C PRO A 96 -22.75 16.50 19.60
N PRO A 97 -23.91 16.93 20.14
CA PRO A 97 -24.59 18.13 19.65
C PRO A 97 -23.62 19.30 19.78
N SER A 98 -23.53 20.11 18.73
CA SER A 98 -22.81 21.37 18.74
C SER A 98 -23.27 22.19 19.95
N ALA A 99 -22.35 22.51 20.85
CA ALA A 99 -22.61 23.50 21.89
C ALA A 99 -22.95 24.83 21.20
N ASN A 100 -24.02 25.46 21.70
CA ASN A 100 -24.56 26.76 21.27
C ASN A 100 -23.51 27.86 21.22
#